data_AF-A0A2G8L3C4-F1
#
_entry.id   AF-A0A2G8L3C4-F1
#
_cell.length_a   1.000
_cell.length_b   1.000
_cell.length_c   1.000
_cell.angle_alpha   90.00
_cell.angle_beta   90.00
_cell.angle_gamma   90.00
#
_symmetry.space_group_name_H-M   'P 1'
#
loop_
_entity.id
_entity.type
_entity.pdbx_description
1 polymer ?
#
loop_
_entity_poly.entity_id
_entity_poly.type
_entity_poly.pdbx_seq_one_letter_code
_entity_poly.pdbx_strand_id
1 'polypeptide(L)'
;MVSLADILPAPRQWGVEDEVEKASQELSVVSVSRNAAPPYCHRRGWIPRLVTDFGDGGAFPEIHVAQFPLDMGRQKEKTSNALAKTVDAEGKVQYDAIARQGHGKDKIIHSKPQDLVAKPITDEDDPDIQRPDEEVVEETTEKTREALQKLVNSKISAAMPVRHAEKTGPAQYIRYTPSQQGIAFNSGAKQRVIRMVDVQKDPMEPPRFKTNKKIPRGPPSPPAPVMHSPTRKVTVKEQQEWKIPPCISNWKNQKAREAVEMRASMERKVAQIEKEKQEENLRMLADKARKETLAYKQSVS
;
A
#
# COMPACT_ATOMS: atom_id res chain seq x y z
N MET A 1 -54.71 18.44 2.28
CA MET A 1 -54.07 18.55 3.61
C MET A 1 -53.06 19.67 3.50
N VAL A 2 -53.21 20.74 4.28
CA VAL A 2 -52.26 21.86 4.24
C VAL A 2 -51.04 21.46 5.08
N SER A 3 -49.85 21.53 4.48
CA SER A 3 -48.59 21.24 5.15
C SER A 3 -48.24 22.38 6.09
N LEU A 4 -47.75 22.06 7.29
CA LEU A 4 -47.31 23.05 8.29
C LEU A 4 -46.19 23.97 7.75
N ALA A 5 -45.46 23.52 6.71
CA ALA A 5 -44.43 24.31 6.05
C ALA A 5 -44.97 25.51 5.25
N ASP A 6 -46.22 25.46 4.78
CA ASP A 6 -46.83 26.53 3.98
C ASP A 6 -47.40 27.67 4.83
N ILE A 7 -47.54 27.45 6.15
CA ILE A 7 -48.15 28.39 7.11
C ILE A 7 -47.07 29.21 7.84
N LEU A 8 -45.81 28.76 7.81
CA LEU A 8 -44.73 29.42 8.55
C LEU A 8 -43.97 30.41 7.65
N PRO A 9 -43.55 31.57 8.19
CA PRO A 9 -42.72 32.53 7.47
C PRO A 9 -41.37 31.90 7.11
N ALA A 10 -40.83 32.27 5.94
CA ALA A 10 -39.56 31.75 5.45
C ALA A 10 -38.44 31.95 6.50
N PRO A 11 -37.61 30.92 6.76
CA PRO A 11 -36.56 30.99 7.76
C PRO A 11 -35.56 32.10 7.42
N ARG A 12 -35.16 32.87 8.43
CA ARG A 12 -34.34 34.08 8.29
C ARG A 12 -32.83 33.81 8.35
N GLN A 13 -32.43 32.57 8.62
CA GLN A 13 -31.03 32.13 8.70
C GLN A 13 -30.88 30.83 7.90
N TRP A 14 -30.09 30.88 6.83
CA TRP A 14 -29.65 29.69 6.11
C TRP A 14 -28.40 29.13 6.78
N GLY A 15 -28.39 27.83 7.07
CA GLY A 15 -27.18 27.12 7.45
C GLY A 15 -26.25 26.97 6.25
N VAL A 16 -24.94 27.04 6.46
CA VAL A 16 -23.91 26.92 5.41
C VAL A 16 -23.98 25.57 4.65
N GLU A 17 -24.66 24.57 5.22
CA GLU A 17 -24.88 23.25 4.60
C GLU A 17 -25.99 23.28 3.51
N ASP A 18 -26.99 24.15 3.63
CA ASP A 18 -28.13 24.23 2.68
C ASP A 18 -27.74 24.89 1.35
N GLU A 19 -26.72 25.75 1.33
CA GLU A 19 -26.19 26.35 0.09
C GLU A 19 -25.51 25.29 -0.81
N VAL A 20 -24.85 24.30 -0.21
CA VAL A 20 -24.16 23.24 -0.95
C VAL A 20 -25.17 22.28 -1.58
N GLU A 21 -26.26 21.94 -0.87
CA GLU A 21 -27.31 21.07 -1.42
C GLU A 21 -28.13 21.76 -2.51
N LYS A 22 -28.47 23.05 -2.35
CA LYS A 22 -29.15 23.82 -3.41
C LYS A 22 -28.26 24.03 -4.64
N ALA A 23 -26.97 24.38 -4.46
CA ALA A 23 -26.04 24.50 -5.57
C ALA A 23 -25.86 23.17 -6.32
N SER A 24 -25.85 22.04 -5.59
CA SER A 24 -25.76 20.69 -6.16
C SER A 24 -27.02 20.32 -6.97
N GLN A 25 -28.20 20.72 -6.51
CA GLN A 25 -29.47 20.51 -7.22
C GLN A 25 -29.63 21.43 -8.44
N GLU A 26 -29.21 22.69 -8.35
CA GLU A 26 -29.26 23.65 -9.48
C GLU A 26 -28.26 23.33 -10.60
N LEU A 27 -27.15 22.62 -10.29
CA LEU A 27 -26.19 22.13 -11.29
C LEU A 27 -26.68 20.93 -12.12
N SER A 28 -27.85 20.35 -11.80
CA SER A 28 -28.35 19.12 -12.44
C SER A 28 -29.21 19.35 -13.70
N VAL A 29 -29.52 20.60 -14.07
CA VAL A 29 -30.33 20.90 -15.27
C VAL A 29 -29.66 21.97 -16.15
N VAL A 30 -28.47 21.66 -16.65
CA VAL A 30 -27.93 22.35 -17.84
C VAL A 30 -28.39 21.55 -19.05
N SER A 31 -29.45 22.02 -19.71
CA SER A 31 -29.86 21.49 -21.01
C SER A 31 -28.78 21.81 -22.05
N VAL A 32 -27.95 20.81 -22.38
CA VAL A 32 -26.98 20.92 -23.47
C VAL A 32 -27.77 21.10 -24.76
N SER A 33 -27.73 22.31 -25.32
CA SER A 33 -28.11 22.59 -26.71
C SER A 33 -27.39 21.59 -27.61
N ARG A 34 -28.13 20.58 -28.09
CA ARG A 34 -27.62 19.55 -28.99
C ARG A 34 -27.27 20.18 -30.34
N ASN A 35 -26.03 20.62 -30.51
CA ASN A 35 -25.36 20.50 -31.80
C ASN A 35 -25.07 19.01 -32.04
N ALA A 36 -26.13 18.19 -32.14
CA ALA A 36 -26.00 16.77 -32.34
C ALA A 36 -25.80 16.48 -33.82
N ALA A 37 -24.93 15.51 -34.10
CA ALA A 37 -24.76 14.95 -35.44
C ALA A 37 -26.13 14.64 -36.07
N PRO A 38 -26.34 14.93 -37.38
CA PRO A 38 -27.54 14.51 -38.09
C PRO A 38 -27.77 13.00 -37.90
N PRO A 39 -29.02 12.51 -37.92
CA PRO A 39 -29.29 11.09 -37.80
C PRO A 39 -28.67 10.31 -38.97
N TYR A 40 -28.56 8.99 -38.80
CA TYR A 40 -28.10 8.10 -39.87
C TYR A 40 -28.93 8.33 -41.15
N CYS A 41 -28.28 8.16 -42.31
CA CYS A 41 -28.80 8.51 -43.64
C CYS A 41 -28.96 10.02 -43.96
N HIS A 42 -28.74 10.95 -43.01
CA HIS A 42 -28.86 12.40 -43.22
C HIS A 42 -27.52 13.15 -43.09
N ARG A 43 -26.40 12.44 -43.15
CA ARG A 43 -25.04 12.98 -42.93
C ARG A 43 -24.27 13.28 -44.23
N ARG A 44 -24.93 13.22 -45.39
CA ARG A 44 -24.29 13.51 -46.68
C ARG A 44 -23.84 14.97 -46.74
N GLY A 45 -22.55 15.20 -46.97
CA GLY A 45 -21.96 16.55 -47.04
C GLY A 45 -21.68 17.21 -45.68
N TRP A 46 -22.00 16.54 -44.57
CA TRP A 46 -21.63 16.99 -43.23
C TRP A 46 -20.30 16.35 -42.82
N ILE A 47 -19.38 17.15 -42.27
CA ILE A 47 -18.04 16.69 -41.88
C ILE A 47 -17.75 17.18 -40.45
N PRO A 48 -17.69 16.27 -39.46
CA PRO A 48 -17.35 16.65 -38.09
C PRO A 48 -15.85 17.00 -37.99
N ARG A 49 -15.54 18.14 -37.38
CA ARG A 49 -14.16 18.63 -37.17
C ARG A 49 -13.84 18.85 -35.70
N LEU A 50 -14.82 19.26 -34.90
CA LEU A 50 -14.68 19.51 -33.47
C LEU A 50 -15.14 18.28 -32.67
N VAL A 51 -14.62 18.13 -31.44
CA VAL A 51 -15.02 17.04 -30.54
C VAL A 51 -16.52 17.12 -30.21
N THR A 52 -17.08 18.33 -30.18
CA THR A 52 -18.51 18.59 -29.93
C THR A 52 -19.42 18.12 -31.06
N ASP A 53 -18.92 18.00 -32.29
CA ASP A 53 -19.73 17.62 -33.46
C ASP A 53 -20.20 16.16 -33.37
N PHE A 54 -19.51 15.34 -32.56
CA PHE A 54 -19.84 13.94 -32.31
C PHE A 54 -20.92 13.76 -31.22
N GLY A 55 -21.34 14.82 -30.52
CA GLY A 55 -22.31 14.72 -29.42
C GLY A 55 -21.78 13.84 -28.27
N ASP A 56 -22.38 12.66 -28.08
CA ASP A 56 -21.96 11.66 -27.08
C ASP A 56 -20.79 10.77 -27.57
N GLY A 57 -20.17 11.16 -28.69
CA GLY A 57 -19.04 10.47 -29.30
C GLY A 57 -19.44 9.54 -30.46
N GLY A 58 -18.51 8.65 -30.81
CA GLY A 58 -18.63 7.78 -31.98
C GLY A 58 -18.15 8.44 -33.27
N ALA A 59 -17.39 7.69 -34.06
CA ALA A 59 -16.95 8.10 -35.39
C ALA A 59 -17.90 7.51 -36.44
N PHE A 60 -18.13 8.25 -37.52
CA PHE A 60 -19.08 7.91 -38.58
C PHE A 60 -18.36 7.25 -39.76
N PRO A 61 -18.43 5.92 -39.94
CA PRO A 61 -17.70 5.22 -41.00
C PRO A 61 -18.14 5.63 -42.41
N GLU A 62 -19.35 6.17 -42.57
CA GLU A 62 -19.88 6.69 -43.82
C GLU A 62 -19.23 8.00 -44.29
N ILE A 63 -18.50 8.69 -43.40
CA ILE A 63 -17.76 9.92 -43.72
C ILE A 63 -16.28 9.54 -43.86
N HIS A 64 -15.76 9.53 -45.08
CA HIS A 64 -14.39 9.11 -45.40
C HIS A 64 -13.34 10.18 -45.04
N VAL A 65 -13.35 10.64 -43.79
CA VAL A 65 -12.39 11.57 -43.20
C VAL A 65 -11.95 10.99 -41.86
N ALA A 66 -10.67 11.18 -41.50
CA ALA A 66 -10.17 10.78 -40.20
C ALA A 66 -10.88 11.56 -39.09
N GLN A 67 -11.61 10.84 -38.25
CA GLN A 67 -12.42 11.40 -37.16
C GLN A 67 -11.81 10.96 -35.83
N PHE A 68 -11.72 11.89 -34.88
CA PHE A 68 -11.09 11.65 -33.59
C PHE A 68 -12.02 12.06 -32.43
N PRO A 69 -13.14 11.35 -32.17
CA PRO A 69 -13.94 11.58 -30.98
C PRO A 69 -13.08 11.43 -29.72
N LEU A 70 -13.18 12.38 -28.78
CA LEU A 70 -12.35 12.44 -27.56
C LEU A 70 -10.83 12.37 -27.82
N ASP A 71 -10.38 12.85 -28.99
CA ASP A 71 -8.98 12.78 -29.45
C ASP A 71 -8.39 11.37 -29.53
N MET A 72 -9.23 10.34 -29.53
CA MET A 72 -8.80 8.95 -29.69
C MET A 72 -8.25 8.73 -31.10
N GLY A 73 -7.13 8.00 -31.22
CA GLY A 73 -6.51 7.66 -32.51
C GLY A 73 -5.58 8.72 -33.09
N ARG A 74 -5.47 9.90 -32.47
CA ARG A 74 -4.42 10.88 -32.82
C ARG A 74 -3.06 10.34 -32.38
N GLN A 75 -2.04 10.53 -33.22
CA GLN A 75 -0.66 10.32 -32.77
C GLN A 75 -0.33 11.36 -31.70
N LYS A 76 0.14 10.89 -30.54
CA LYS A 76 0.57 11.79 -29.47
C LYS A 76 1.87 12.47 -29.91
N GLU A 77 1.92 13.80 -29.81
CA GLU A 77 3.10 14.60 -30.19
C GLU A 77 4.33 14.27 -29.33
N LYS A 78 4.13 13.75 -28.11
CA LYS A 78 5.19 13.46 -27.14
C LYS A 78 5.03 12.07 -26.55
N THR A 79 6.16 11.38 -26.39
CA THR A 79 6.24 10.15 -25.60
C THR A 79 6.13 10.50 -24.12
N SER A 80 5.19 9.91 -23.40
CA SER A 80 4.97 10.15 -21.98
C SER A 80 5.45 8.99 -21.11
N ASN A 81 6.13 9.28 -20.00
CA ASN A 81 6.52 8.27 -18.99
C ASN A 81 5.39 7.94 -18.00
N ALA A 82 4.19 8.50 -18.19
CA ALA A 82 3.05 8.26 -17.33
C ALA A 82 2.45 6.87 -17.59
N LEU A 83 2.16 6.13 -16.51
CA LEU A 83 1.38 4.90 -16.58
C LEU A 83 -0.03 5.22 -17.12
N ALA A 84 -0.55 4.36 -17.99
CA ALA A 84 -1.91 4.50 -18.49
C ALA A 84 -2.92 4.42 -17.33
N LYS A 85 -3.89 5.34 -17.30
CA LYS A 85 -5.00 5.28 -16.35
C LYS A 85 -5.92 4.14 -16.75
N THR A 86 -5.92 3.05 -15.99
CA THR A 86 -6.84 1.94 -16.19
C THR A 86 -8.10 2.15 -15.37
N VAL A 87 -9.19 1.54 -15.82
CA VAL A 87 -10.52 1.62 -15.20
C VAL A 87 -10.99 0.19 -14.98
N ASP A 88 -11.68 -0.07 -13.88
CA ASP A 88 -12.28 -1.37 -13.61
C ASP A 88 -13.59 -1.57 -14.37
N ALA A 89 -14.19 -2.77 -14.23
CA ALA A 89 -15.47 -3.09 -14.87
C ALA A 89 -16.64 -2.21 -14.38
N GLU A 90 -16.49 -1.56 -13.22
CA GLU A 90 -17.50 -0.66 -12.63
C GLU A 90 -17.33 0.79 -13.10
N GLY A 91 -16.28 1.11 -13.86
CA GLY A 91 -16.00 2.46 -14.32
C GLY A 91 -15.16 3.30 -13.34
N LYS A 92 -14.65 2.73 -12.24
CA LYS A 92 -13.78 3.43 -11.29
C LYS A 92 -12.33 3.37 -11.75
N VAL A 93 -11.63 4.50 -11.58
CA VAL A 93 -10.21 4.60 -11.92
C VAL A 93 -9.39 3.73 -10.97
N GLN A 94 -8.56 2.86 -11.54
CA GLN A 94 -7.71 1.93 -10.79
C GLN A 94 -6.43 2.62 -10.32
N TYR A 95 -6.49 3.34 -9.21
CA TYR A 95 -5.30 3.89 -8.56
C TYR A 95 -4.38 2.81 -7.96
N ASP A 96 -4.89 1.60 -7.77
CA ASP A 96 -4.13 0.42 -7.31
C ASP A 96 -2.96 0.04 -8.25
N ALA A 97 -3.02 0.46 -9.53
CA ALA A 97 -1.94 0.25 -10.48
C ALA A 97 -0.60 0.89 -10.01
N ILE A 98 -0.68 1.94 -9.18
CA ILE A 98 0.49 2.57 -8.56
C ILE A 98 1.07 1.66 -7.46
N ALA A 99 0.22 1.13 -6.58
CA ALA A 99 0.64 0.24 -5.50
C ALA A 99 1.17 -1.11 -6.01
N ARG A 100 0.66 -1.58 -7.15
CA ARG A 100 1.11 -2.82 -7.81
C ARG A 100 2.40 -2.68 -8.60
N GLN A 101 2.96 -1.48 -8.74
CA GLN A 101 4.17 -1.28 -9.53
C GLN A 101 5.31 -2.16 -9.03
N GLY A 102 5.88 -3.00 -9.89
CA GLY A 102 6.98 -3.92 -9.54
C GLY A 102 6.54 -5.25 -8.94
N HIS A 103 5.24 -5.48 -8.79
CA HIS A 103 4.67 -6.78 -8.42
C HIS A 103 4.10 -7.52 -9.62
N GLY A 104 3.95 -8.84 -9.50
CA GLY A 104 3.21 -9.63 -10.49
C GLY A 104 1.72 -9.25 -10.48
N LYS A 105 1.07 -9.34 -11.64
CA LYS A 105 -0.37 -9.03 -11.81
C LYS A 105 -1.27 -9.85 -10.85
N ASP A 106 -0.86 -11.06 -10.53
CA ASP A 106 -1.61 -12.02 -9.71
C ASP A 106 -1.35 -11.82 -8.19
N LYS A 107 -0.40 -10.95 -7.82
CA LYS A 107 -0.15 -10.63 -6.41
C LYS A 107 -1.28 -9.76 -5.87
N ILE A 108 -1.92 -10.24 -4.81
CA ILE A 108 -2.98 -9.51 -4.11
C ILE A 108 -2.34 -8.41 -3.26
N ILE A 109 -2.83 -7.18 -3.43
CA ILE A 109 -2.44 -5.99 -2.66
C ILE A 109 -3.73 -5.29 -2.24
N HIS A 110 -3.86 -5.02 -0.96
CA HIS A 110 -4.97 -4.25 -0.41
C HIS A 110 -4.60 -2.77 -0.43
N SER A 111 -5.43 -1.97 -1.11
CA SER A 111 -5.21 -0.53 -1.28
C SER A 111 -6.51 0.26 -1.23
N LYS A 112 -7.67 -0.41 -1.26
CA LYS A 112 -8.98 0.23 -1.30
C LYS A 112 -9.53 0.36 0.11
N PRO A 113 -10.26 1.45 0.45
CA PRO A 113 -10.95 1.56 1.74
C PRO A 113 -11.96 0.43 1.99
N GLN A 114 -12.51 -0.17 0.94
CA GLN A 114 -13.39 -1.34 1.05
C GLN A 114 -12.69 -2.55 1.68
N ASP A 115 -11.37 -2.68 1.52
CA ASP A 115 -10.57 -3.74 2.13
C ASP A 115 -10.43 -3.58 3.66
N LEU A 116 -10.68 -2.38 4.20
CA LEU A 116 -10.69 -2.10 5.65
C LEU A 116 -12.00 -2.45 6.32
N VAL A 117 -13.07 -2.62 5.54
CA VAL A 117 -14.40 -2.88 6.08
C VAL A 117 -14.46 -4.34 6.54
N ALA A 118 -14.86 -4.55 7.79
CA ALA A 118 -15.05 -5.88 8.33
C ALA A 118 -16.17 -6.59 7.59
N LYS A 119 -15.91 -7.83 7.15
CA LYS A 119 -16.94 -8.70 6.59
C LYS A 119 -17.65 -9.41 7.75
N PRO A 120 -18.97 -9.22 7.93
CA PRO A 120 -19.70 -9.91 8.97
C PRO A 120 -19.76 -11.41 8.65
N ILE A 121 -19.52 -12.25 9.66
CA ILE A 121 -19.77 -13.70 9.57
C ILE A 121 -21.23 -13.90 9.94
N THR A 122 -22.06 -14.34 8.99
CA THR A 122 -23.49 -14.56 9.20
C THR A 122 -23.78 -15.95 9.74
N ASP A 123 -23.09 -16.97 9.22
CA ASP A 123 -23.37 -18.38 9.48
C ASP A 123 -22.08 -19.11 9.90
N GLU A 124 -22.19 -20.06 10.84
CA GLU A 124 -21.03 -20.82 11.34
C GLU A 124 -20.49 -21.83 10.31
N ASP A 125 -21.35 -22.31 9.39
CA ASP A 125 -21.02 -23.30 8.35
C ASP A 125 -20.82 -22.68 6.95
N ASP A 126 -20.30 -21.44 6.87
CA ASP A 126 -20.05 -20.78 5.59
C ASP A 126 -18.95 -21.50 4.77
N PRO A 127 -19.22 -21.97 3.53
CA PRO A 127 -18.24 -22.66 2.69
C PRO A 127 -17.01 -21.81 2.35
N ASP A 128 -17.08 -20.47 2.40
CA ASP A 128 -15.94 -19.59 2.09
C ASP A 128 -14.86 -19.59 3.19
N ILE A 129 -15.23 -19.95 4.42
CA ILE A 129 -14.33 -19.96 5.60
C ILE A 129 -13.78 -21.37 5.87
N GLN A 130 -14.41 -22.40 5.29
CA GLN A 130 -13.99 -23.78 5.46
C GLN A 130 -12.58 -24.03 4.90
N ARG A 131 -11.85 -24.92 5.59
CA ARG A 131 -10.56 -25.39 5.08
C ARG A 131 -10.81 -26.11 3.75
N PRO A 132 -9.92 -25.97 2.76
CA PRO A 132 -9.98 -26.77 1.54
C PRO A 132 -10.03 -28.27 1.85
N ASP A 133 -10.58 -29.04 0.92
CA ASP A 133 -10.70 -30.50 1.02
C ASP A 133 -9.37 -31.17 1.37
N GLU A 134 -9.44 -32.26 2.15
CA GLU A 134 -8.25 -32.99 2.60
C GLU A 134 -7.40 -33.48 1.42
N GLU A 135 -8.02 -33.87 0.30
CA GLU A 135 -7.32 -34.27 -0.94
C GLU A 135 -6.46 -33.12 -1.51
N VAL A 136 -6.97 -31.88 -1.51
CA VAL A 136 -6.22 -30.70 -1.99
C VAL A 136 -5.08 -30.35 -1.03
N VAL A 137 -5.30 -30.54 0.27
CA VAL A 137 -4.27 -30.37 1.29
C VAL A 137 -3.14 -31.39 1.09
N GLU A 138 -3.47 -32.66 0.87
CA GLU A 138 -2.49 -33.71 0.59
C GLU A 138 -1.72 -33.40 -0.70
N GLU A 139 -2.39 -33.07 -1.80
CA GLU A 139 -1.74 -32.72 -3.06
C GLU A 139 -0.79 -31.51 -2.90
N THR A 140 -1.22 -30.46 -2.18
CA THR A 140 -0.39 -29.28 -1.92
C THR A 140 0.81 -29.63 -1.03
N THR A 141 0.61 -30.50 -0.06
CA THR A 141 1.67 -30.99 0.83
C THR A 141 2.71 -31.78 0.06
N GLU A 142 2.29 -32.66 -0.84
CA GLU A 142 3.20 -33.44 -1.68
C GLU A 142 4.00 -32.57 -2.65
N LYS A 143 3.33 -31.65 -3.36
CA LYS A 143 3.97 -30.67 -4.24
C LYS A 143 5.01 -29.83 -3.49
N THR A 144 4.65 -29.36 -2.29
CA THR A 144 5.54 -28.54 -1.45
C THR A 144 6.72 -29.36 -0.92
N ARG A 145 6.47 -30.59 -0.46
CA ARG A 145 7.50 -31.53 0.00
C ARG A 145 8.51 -31.80 -1.10
N GLU A 146 8.08 -32.11 -2.32
CA GLU A 146 8.96 -32.34 -3.46
C GLU A 146 9.80 -31.11 -3.82
N ALA A 147 9.17 -29.93 -3.82
CA ALA A 147 9.87 -28.68 -4.12
C ALA A 147 10.95 -28.37 -3.08
N LEU A 148 10.64 -28.53 -1.79
CA LEU A 148 11.60 -28.34 -0.70
C LEU A 148 12.71 -29.40 -0.75
N GLN A 149 12.38 -30.65 -1.04
CA GLN A 149 13.37 -31.72 -1.18
C GLN A 149 14.36 -31.44 -2.31
N LYS A 150 13.90 -30.90 -3.46
CA LYS A 150 14.78 -30.46 -4.56
C LYS A 150 15.76 -29.37 -4.12
N LEU A 151 15.29 -28.37 -3.36
CA LEU A 151 16.14 -27.30 -2.83
C LEU A 151 17.16 -27.82 -1.81
N VAL A 152 16.72 -28.68 -0.90
CA VAL A 152 17.58 -29.30 0.13
C VAL A 152 18.65 -30.18 -0.52
N ASN A 153 18.28 -31.01 -1.50
CA ASN A 153 19.22 -31.85 -2.24
C ASN A 153 20.30 -31.02 -2.95
N SER A 154 19.94 -29.85 -3.50
CA SER A 154 20.90 -28.90 -4.08
C SER A 154 21.86 -28.33 -3.03
N LYS A 155 21.36 -28.02 -1.83
CA LYS A 155 22.20 -27.54 -0.71
C LYS A 155 23.13 -28.62 -0.16
N ILE A 156 22.64 -29.84 0.04
CA ILE A 156 23.44 -31.00 0.48
C ILE A 156 24.54 -31.28 -0.55
N SER A 157 24.17 -31.30 -1.83
CA SER A 157 25.07 -31.50 -2.96
C SER A 157 26.24 -30.52 -3.00
N ALA A 158 26.00 -29.25 -2.64
CA ALA A 158 27.03 -28.22 -2.58
C ALA A 158 27.90 -28.28 -1.31
N ALA A 159 27.37 -28.86 -0.22
CA ALA A 159 28.08 -29.01 1.04
C ALA A 159 29.02 -30.23 1.06
N MET A 160 28.81 -31.22 0.19
CA MET A 160 29.69 -32.39 0.09
C MET A 160 31.05 -32.02 -0.52
N PRO A 161 32.18 -32.16 0.22
CA PRO A 161 33.50 -31.68 -0.24
C PRO A 161 34.10 -32.44 -1.42
N VAL A 162 33.80 -33.73 -1.54
CA VAL A 162 34.31 -34.61 -2.61
C VAL A 162 33.12 -35.15 -3.37
N ARG A 163 33.08 -34.89 -4.68
CA ARG A 163 32.01 -35.37 -5.56
C ARG A 163 32.60 -36.41 -6.50
N HIS A 164 31.90 -37.53 -6.69
CA HIS A 164 32.22 -38.45 -7.78
C HIS A 164 31.99 -37.74 -9.12
N ALA A 165 32.66 -38.18 -10.17
CA ALA A 165 32.39 -37.68 -11.51
C ALA A 165 30.90 -37.93 -11.85
N GLU A 166 30.18 -36.87 -12.21
CA GLU A 166 28.79 -36.98 -12.64
C GLU A 166 28.75 -37.57 -14.06
N LYS A 167 27.87 -38.54 -14.29
CA LYS A 167 27.62 -39.05 -15.64
C LYS A 167 26.82 -38.00 -16.40
N THR A 168 27.28 -37.61 -17.59
CA THR A 168 26.55 -36.68 -18.44
C THR A 168 25.21 -37.30 -18.88
N GLY A 169 24.16 -36.47 -18.90
CA GLY A 169 22.86 -36.89 -19.38
C GLY A 169 22.84 -37.18 -20.89
N PRO A 170 21.79 -37.83 -21.40
CA PRO A 170 21.62 -38.04 -22.85
C PRO A 170 21.42 -36.70 -23.58
N ALA A 171 21.79 -36.66 -24.86
CA ALA A 171 21.62 -35.48 -25.69
C ALA A 171 20.14 -35.09 -25.85
N GLN A 172 19.81 -33.81 -25.62
CA GLN A 172 18.46 -33.28 -25.74
C GLN A 172 18.30 -32.53 -27.07
N TYR A 173 17.16 -32.68 -27.75
CA TYR A 173 16.86 -31.95 -28.98
C TYR A 173 15.77 -30.91 -28.71
N ILE A 174 16.06 -29.64 -28.97
CA ILE A 174 15.15 -28.52 -28.76
C ILE A 174 14.79 -27.92 -30.11
N ARG A 175 13.49 -27.74 -30.37
CA ARG A 175 13.00 -27.01 -31.53
C ARG A 175 12.89 -25.52 -31.19
N TYR A 176 13.66 -24.70 -31.88
CA TYR A 176 13.68 -23.25 -31.70
C TYR A 176 13.05 -22.55 -32.91
N THR A 177 12.11 -21.65 -32.66
CA THR A 177 11.57 -20.75 -33.67
C THR A 177 12.16 -19.36 -33.44
N PRO A 178 13.07 -18.88 -34.31
CA PRO A 178 13.63 -17.54 -34.17
C PRO A 178 12.56 -16.46 -34.28
N SER A 179 12.68 -15.40 -33.46
CA SER A 179 11.81 -14.22 -33.55
C SER A 179 12.13 -13.36 -34.78
N GLN A 180 13.41 -13.26 -35.13
CA GLN A 180 13.85 -12.65 -36.38
C GLN A 180 13.72 -13.68 -37.51
N GLN A 181 12.74 -13.46 -38.38
CA GLN A 181 12.47 -14.30 -39.54
C GLN A 181 12.79 -13.54 -40.83
N GLY A 182 13.31 -14.25 -41.82
CA GLY A 182 13.56 -13.72 -43.16
C GLY A 182 14.16 -14.80 -44.04
N ILE A 183 13.95 -14.71 -45.35
CA ILE A 183 14.41 -15.72 -46.33
C ILE A 183 15.94 -15.84 -46.31
N ALA A 184 16.65 -14.74 -46.05
CA ALA A 184 18.10 -14.70 -45.92
C ALA A 184 18.62 -15.36 -44.62
N PHE A 185 17.76 -15.54 -43.62
CA PHE A 185 18.12 -16.15 -42.34
C PHE A 185 17.75 -17.62 -42.33
N ASN A 186 18.56 -18.43 -41.63
CA ASN A 186 18.29 -19.86 -41.45
C ASN A 186 18.06 -20.63 -42.77
N SER A 187 18.72 -20.22 -43.85
CA SER A 187 18.56 -20.82 -45.19
C SER A 187 17.09 -20.94 -45.63
N GLY A 188 16.24 -19.97 -45.25
CA GLY A 188 14.81 -19.97 -45.54
C GLY A 188 13.95 -20.85 -44.63
N ALA A 189 14.53 -21.60 -43.70
CA ALA A 189 13.79 -22.41 -42.75
C ALA A 189 13.22 -21.56 -41.61
N LYS A 190 11.97 -21.83 -41.23
CA LYS A 190 11.28 -21.11 -40.13
C LYS A 190 11.75 -21.53 -38.73
N GLN A 191 12.33 -22.72 -38.60
CA GLN A 191 12.71 -23.31 -37.31
C GLN A 191 14.10 -23.95 -37.39
N ARG A 192 14.73 -24.13 -36.22
CA ARG A 192 16.00 -24.86 -36.04
C ARG A 192 15.80 -25.94 -35.01
N VAL A 193 16.46 -27.09 -35.19
CA VAL A 193 16.56 -28.11 -34.15
C VAL A 193 17.98 -28.07 -33.60
N ILE A 194 18.10 -27.88 -32.29
CA ILE A 194 19.37 -27.73 -31.59
C ILE A 194 19.57 -28.97 -30.73
N ARG A 195 20.71 -29.63 -30.90
CA ARG A 195 21.15 -30.73 -30.03
C ARG A 195 21.96 -30.15 -28.86
N MET A 196 21.37 -30.13 -27.68
CA MET A 196 22.03 -29.75 -26.44
C MET A 196 22.70 -30.98 -25.80
N VAL A 197 23.98 -30.83 -25.46
CA VAL A 197 24.78 -31.85 -24.77
C VAL A 197 25.49 -31.17 -23.61
N ASP A 198 25.39 -31.73 -22.41
CA ASP A 198 26.11 -31.21 -21.24
C ASP A 198 27.61 -31.47 -21.39
N VAL A 199 28.42 -30.43 -21.23
CA VAL A 199 29.88 -30.54 -21.25
C VAL A 199 30.31 -31.26 -19.97
N GLN A 200 31.08 -32.34 -20.12
CA GLN A 200 31.63 -33.08 -18.99
C GLN A 200 32.54 -32.17 -18.17
N LYS A 201 32.23 -32.03 -16.88
CA LYS A 201 32.98 -31.22 -15.93
C LYS A 201 34.13 -32.02 -15.32
N ASP A 202 35.30 -31.42 -15.22
CA ASP A 202 36.46 -32.04 -14.58
C ASP A 202 36.27 -32.09 -13.06
N PRO A 203 36.32 -33.28 -12.42
CA PRO A 203 36.20 -33.41 -10.97
C PRO A 203 37.36 -32.78 -10.18
N MET A 204 38.51 -32.52 -10.82
CA MET A 204 39.68 -31.89 -10.20
C MET A 204 39.78 -30.39 -10.48
N GLU A 205 38.84 -29.82 -11.24
CA GLU A 205 38.83 -28.39 -11.53
C GLU A 205 38.40 -27.58 -10.29
N PRO A 206 39.24 -26.64 -9.79
CA PRO A 206 38.87 -25.79 -8.68
C PRO A 206 37.79 -24.75 -9.07
N PRO A 207 37.10 -24.10 -8.11
CA PRO A 207 36.12 -23.06 -8.40
C PRO A 207 36.70 -21.92 -9.27
N ARG A 208 36.09 -21.68 -10.43
CA ARG A 208 36.60 -20.73 -11.45
C ARG A 208 36.50 -19.25 -11.05
N PHE A 209 35.56 -18.88 -10.18
CA PHE A 209 35.24 -17.48 -9.86
C PHE A 209 35.25 -17.20 -8.36
N LYS A 210 35.55 -15.95 -8.00
CA LYS A 210 35.51 -15.46 -6.62
C LYS A 210 34.07 -15.15 -6.20
N THR A 211 33.48 -15.99 -5.36
CA THR A 211 32.07 -15.84 -4.87
C THR A 211 31.95 -14.87 -3.68
N ASN A 212 33.07 -14.39 -3.12
CA ASN A 212 33.09 -13.56 -1.91
C ASN A 212 32.82 -12.06 -2.15
N LYS A 213 32.36 -11.67 -3.35
CA LYS A 213 32.01 -10.28 -3.64
C LYS A 213 30.75 -9.89 -2.86
N LYS A 214 30.91 -9.07 -1.83
CA LYS A 214 29.80 -8.52 -1.03
C LYS A 214 29.15 -7.37 -1.80
N ILE A 215 27.86 -7.51 -2.07
CA ILE A 215 27.03 -6.50 -2.75
C ILE A 215 26.02 -5.99 -1.71
N PRO A 216 25.70 -4.68 -1.68
CA PRO A 216 24.62 -4.18 -0.83
C PRO A 216 23.32 -4.93 -1.13
N ARG A 217 22.45 -5.05 -0.13
CA ARG A 217 21.12 -5.64 -0.37
C ARG A 217 20.40 -4.81 -1.43
N GLY A 218 19.79 -5.49 -2.38
CA GLY A 218 18.92 -4.84 -3.37
C GLY A 218 17.77 -4.10 -2.68
N PRO A 219 17.06 -3.22 -3.42
CA PRO A 219 15.87 -2.58 -2.88
C PRO A 219 14.87 -3.67 -2.43
N PRO A 220 14.12 -3.43 -1.34
CA PRO A 220 13.04 -4.32 -0.97
C PRO A 220 11.96 -4.30 -2.05
N SER A 221 11.02 -5.23 -1.97
CA SER A 221 9.82 -5.12 -2.78
C SER A 221 9.11 -3.79 -2.48
N PRO A 222 8.39 -3.20 -3.46
CA PRO A 222 7.63 -1.96 -3.27
C PRO A 222 6.83 -1.98 -1.95
N PRO A 223 6.79 -0.85 -1.21
CA PRO A 223 6.11 -0.79 0.07
C PRO A 223 4.61 -1.03 -0.13
N ALA A 224 4.04 -1.93 0.66
CA ALA A 224 2.60 -2.16 0.64
C ALA A 224 1.86 -0.93 1.22
N PRO A 225 0.67 -0.59 0.69
CA PRO A 225 -0.19 0.42 1.28
C PRO A 225 -0.50 0.12 2.75
N VAL A 226 -0.40 1.15 3.59
CA VAL A 226 -0.60 1.00 5.02
C VAL A 226 -2.08 1.21 5.35
N MET A 227 -2.76 0.14 5.72
CA MET A 227 -4.20 0.09 5.97
C MET A 227 -4.49 0.31 7.46
N HIS A 228 -4.19 1.50 7.97
CA HIS A 228 -4.51 1.88 9.35
C HIS A 228 -5.96 2.36 9.48
N SER A 229 -6.51 2.25 10.69
CA SER A 229 -7.67 3.05 11.07
C SER A 229 -7.32 4.54 11.12
N PRO A 230 -8.32 5.44 11.08
CA PRO A 230 -8.08 6.86 11.23
C PRO A 230 -7.26 7.17 12.49
N THR A 231 -6.33 8.12 12.39
CA THR A 231 -5.44 8.46 13.49
C THR A 231 -6.23 8.99 14.68
N ARG A 232 -5.91 8.49 15.89
CA ARG A 232 -6.49 9.02 17.13
C ARG A 232 -5.87 10.38 17.42
N LYS A 233 -6.69 11.35 17.84
CA LYS A 233 -6.21 12.68 18.25
C LYS A 233 -5.45 12.54 19.58
N VAL A 234 -4.16 12.82 19.56
CA VAL A 234 -3.30 12.81 20.77
C VAL A 234 -3.55 14.09 21.57
N THR A 235 -3.73 13.95 22.89
CA THR A 235 -3.84 15.12 23.77
C THR A 235 -2.47 15.60 24.23
N VAL A 236 -2.31 16.91 24.49
CA VAL A 236 -1.04 17.46 24.99
C VAL A 236 -0.65 16.83 26.33
N LYS A 237 -1.65 16.53 27.18
CA LYS A 237 -1.44 15.84 28.46
C LYS A 237 -0.84 14.45 28.26
N GLU A 238 -1.43 13.66 27.36
CA GLU A 238 -0.91 12.33 27.00
C GLU A 238 0.53 12.44 26.48
N GLN A 239 0.80 13.37 25.56
CA GLN A 239 2.15 13.56 25.05
C GLN A 239 3.19 13.93 26.13
N GLN A 240 2.81 14.75 27.12
CA GLN A 240 3.67 15.11 28.25
C GLN A 240 3.91 13.92 29.19
N GLU A 241 2.88 13.12 29.43
CA GLU A 241 2.96 11.91 30.26
C GLU A 241 3.87 10.85 29.64
N TRP A 242 3.86 10.74 28.32
CA TRP A 242 4.77 9.87 27.56
C TRP A 242 6.18 10.46 27.36
N LYS A 243 6.49 11.64 27.92
CA LYS A 243 7.83 12.22 27.83
C LYS A 243 8.78 11.53 28.81
N ILE A 244 9.50 10.54 28.30
CA ILE A 244 10.47 9.75 29.08
C ILE A 244 11.67 10.64 29.49
N PRO A 245 11.99 10.73 30.80
CA PRO A 245 13.18 11.44 31.27
C PRO A 245 14.48 10.83 30.73
N PRO A 246 15.55 11.64 30.53
CA PRO A 246 16.83 11.12 30.06
C PRO A 246 17.42 10.11 31.05
N CYS A 247 17.99 9.02 30.53
CA CYS A 247 18.67 8.03 31.34
C CYS A 247 20.04 8.55 31.79
N ILE A 248 20.18 8.86 33.08
CA ILE A 248 21.44 9.26 33.70
C ILE A 248 22.01 8.04 34.42
N SER A 249 23.08 7.45 33.87
CA SER A 249 23.70 6.25 34.44
C SER A 249 24.92 6.57 35.32
N ASN A 250 25.15 5.77 36.37
CA ASN A 250 26.31 5.91 37.26
C ASN A 250 27.60 5.26 36.71
N TRP A 251 27.50 4.45 35.65
CA TRP A 251 28.63 3.66 35.12
C TRP A 251 29.10 4.12 33.74
N LYS A 252 28.19 4.56 32.86
CA LYS A 252 28.51 4.92 31.47
C LYS A 252 28.10 6.36 31.20
N ASN A 253 29.08 7.21 30.91
CA ASN A 253 28.84 8.60 30.56
C ASN A 253 29.64 8.98 29.30
N GLN A 254 29.02 8.84 28.13
CA GLN A 254 29.66 9.12 26.83
C GLN A 254 29.81 10.62 26.57
N LYS A 255 29.01 11.47 27.22
CA LYS A 255 29.05 12.95 27.13
C LYS A 255 29.14 13.56 28.53
N ALA A 256 30.34 13.51 29.09
CA ALA A 256 30.60 13.72 30.52
C ALA A 256 30.00 15.02 31.11
N ARG A 257 30.10 16.15 30.39
CA ARG A 257 29.71 17.47 30.92
C ARG A 257 28.19 17.65 31.07
N GLU A 258 27.44 17.33 30.02
CA GLU A 258 25.97 17.50 29.98
C GLU A 258 25.27 16.59 31.02
N ALA A 259 25.78 15.37 31.20
CA ALA A 259 25.23 14.43 32.17
C ALA A 259 25.51 14.83 33.63
N VAL A 260 26.66 15.45 33.93
CA VAL A 260 26.96 15.98 35.28
C VAL A 260 26.06 17.15 35.62
N GLU A 261 25.83 18.06 34.67
CA GLU A 261 24.93 19.20 34.86
C GLU A 261 23.47 18.74 35.03
N MET A 262 23.00 17.81 34.18
CA MET A 262 21.66 17.25 34.30
C MET A 262 21.47 16.50 35.62
N ARG A 263 22.47 15.72 36.07
CA ARG A 263 22.44 15.04 37.37
C ARG A 263 22.38 16.03 38.53
N ALA A 264 23.25 17.04 38.53
CA ALA A 264 23.22 18.08 39.56
C ALA A 264 21.89 18.84 39.57
N SER A 265 21.29 19.11 38.40
CA SER A 265 19.98 19.75 38.30
C SER A 265 18.84 18.87 38.82
N MET A 266 18.90 17.55 38.57
CA MET A 266 17.90 16.59 39.02
C MET A 266 18.01 16.36 40.53
N GLU A 267 19.23 16.18 41.05
CA GLU A 267 19.49 16.06 42.49
C GLU A 267 19.02 17.31 43.25
N ARG A 268 19.24 18.51 42.71
CA ARG A 268 18.69 19.76 43.26
C ARG A 268 17.16 19.78 43.27
N LYS A 269 16.51 19.34 42.18
CA LYS A 269 15.04 19.28 42.09
C LYS A 269 14.44 18.25 43.05
N VAL A 270 15.05 17.07 43.17
CA VAL A 270 14.60 16.04 44.12
C VAL A 270 14.74 16.53 45.56
N ALA A 271 15.87 17.15 45.92
CA ALA A 271 16.07 17.73 47.24
C ALA A 271 15.05 18.84 47.57
N GLN A 272 14.68 19.68 46.59
CA GLN A 272 13.65 20.69 46.77
C GLN A 272 12.27 20.07 47.00
N ILE A 273 11.89 19.05 46.22
CA ILE A 273 10.63 18.31 46.39
C ILE A 273 10.57 17.62 47.75
N GLU A 274 11.67 17.01 48.21
CA GLU A 274 11.74 16.40 49.54
C GLU A 274 11.59 17.42 50.66
N LYS A 275 12.20 18.61 50.52
CA LYS A 275 12.05 19.71 51.48
C LYS A 275 10.61 20.23 51.54
N GLU A 276 9.98 20.48 50.40
CA GLU A 276 8.57 20.89 50.33
C GLU A 276 7.65 19.86 50.99
N LYS A 277 7.90 18.57 50.76
CA LYS A 277 7.17 17.47 51.42
C LYS A 277 7.39 17.44 52.94
N GLN A 278 8.60 17.73 53.41
CA GLN A 278 8.90 17.83 54.85
C GLN A 278 8.21 19.04 55.49
N GLU A 279 8.22 20.20 54.83
CA GLU A 279 7.52 21.41 55.29
C GLU A 279 6.00 21.18 55.35
N GLU A 280 5.42 20.50 54.36
CA GLU A 280 4.00 20.12 54.37
C GLU A 280 3.67 19.15 55.52
N ASN A 281 4.54 18.18 55.79
CA ASN A 281 4.37 17.25 56.91
C ASN A 281 4.44 17.97 58.27
N LEU A 282 5.40 18.89 58.45
CA LEU A 282 5.50 19.73 59.66
C LEU A 282 4.29 20.64 59.83
N ARG A 283 3.76 21.19 58.73
CA ARG A 283 2.54 21.99 58.74
C ARG A 283 1.33 21.17 59.19
N MET A 284 1.17 19.94 58.68
CA MET A 284 0.12 19.02 59.15
C MET A 284 0.27 18.70 60.64
N LEU A 285 1.49 18.48 61.13
CA LEU A 285 1.76 18.22 62.55
C LEU A 285 1.41 19.43 63.42
N ALA A 286 1.77 20.63 63.00
CA ALA A 286 1.45 21.87 63.71
C ALA A 286 -0.07 22.14 63.75
N ASP A 287 -0.78 21.89 62.64
CA ASP A 287 -2.23 22.00 62.60
C ASP A 287 -2.91 20.96 63.50
N LYS A 288 -2.36 19.75 63.58
CA LYS A 288 -2.82 18.72 64.53
C LYS A 288 -2.61 19.17 65.98
N ALA A 289 -1.42 19.65 66.34
CA ALA A 289 -1.12 20.16 67.69
C ALA A 289 -1.98 21.39 68.05
N ARG A 290 -2.31 22.27 67.09
CA ARG A 290 -3.26 23.37 67.30
C ARG A 290 -4.67 22.87 67.57
N LYS A 291 -5.13 21.85 66.86
CA LYS A 291 -6.44 21.23 67.12
C LYS A 291 -6.48 20.55 68.49
N GLU A 292 -5.40 19.88 68.89
CA GLU A 292 -5.27 19.25 70.22
C GLU A 292 -5.24 20.30 71.35
N THR A 293 -4.53 21.41 71.17
CA THR A 293 -4.52 22.50 72.15
C THR A 293 -5.85 23.24 72.22
N LEU A 294 -6.55 23.43 71.10
CA LEU A 294 -7.94 23.93 71.07
C LEU A 294 -8.90 22.98 71.80
N ALA A 295 -8.77 21.67 71.57
CA ALA A 295 -9.55 20.65 72.27
C ALA A 295 -9.27 20.66 73.79
N TYR A 296 -8.00 20.79 74.19
CA TYR A 296 -7.61 20.92 75.60
C TYR A 296 -8.15 22.21 76.24
N LYS A 297 -8.07 23.34 75.52
CA LYS A 297 -8.59 24.64 76.02
C LYS A 297 -10.12 24.65 76.13
N GLN A 298 -10.82 23.92 75.26
CA GLN A 298 -12.27 23.67 75.39
C GLN A 298 -12.61 22.74 76.57
N SER A 299 -11.70 21.86 77.01
CA SER A 299 -11.92 20.98 78.16
C SER A 299 -11.62 21.62 79.53
N VAL A 300 -10.89 22.75 79.56
CA VAL A 300 -10.45 23.44 80.79
C VAL A 300 -11.25 24.74 81.05
N SER A 301 -12.12 25.15 80.12
CA SER A 301 -13.08 26.24 80.29
C SER A 301 -14.49 25.70 80.53
#